data_AF-K6V9E8-F1
#
_entry.id   AF-K6V9E8-F1
#
_cell.length_a   1.000
_cell.length_b   1.000
_cell.length_c   1.000
_cell.angle_alpha   90.00
_cell.angle_beta   90.00
_cell.angle_gamma   90.00
#
_symmetry.space_group_name_H-M   'P 1'
#
loop_
_entity.id
_entity.type
_entity.pdbx_description
1 polymer ?
#
loop_
_entity_poly.entity_id
_entity_poly.type
_entity_poly.pdbx_seq_one_letter_code
_entity_poly.pdbx_strand_id
1 'polypeptide(L)'
;AGYDQEAAAAGHALAAAADQAEHAPPESREQAENRVSAQLARTDSHSRPQGLVVELADAETRVMMARRFYNDAVRDTRNLGERRLVRWLHLGGTAELPQFFEIIERVTPGSGG
;
A
#
# COMPACT_ATOMS: atom_id res chain seq x y z
N ALA A 1 7.00 -31.13 -11.60
CA ALA A 1 7.24 -31.82 -10.32
C ALA A 1 7.85 -30.87 -9.28
N GLY A 2 9.14 -30.48 -9.39
CA GLY A 2 9.75 -29.54 -8.43
C GLY A 2 9.18 -28.12 -8.49
N TYR A 3 8.98 -27.60 -9.71
CA TYR A 3 8.39 -26.28 -9.96
C TYR A 3 6.98 -26.12 -9.36
N ASP A 4 6.12 -27.13 -9.53
CA ASP A 4 4.74 -27.09 -9.03
C ASP A 4 4.67 -27.06 -7.50
N GLN A 5 5.64 -27.71 -6.83
CA GLN A 5 5.73 -27.73 -5.37
C GLN A 5 6.24 -26.39 -4.81
N GLU A 6 7.17 -25.75 -5.50
CA GLU A 6 7.66 -24.41 -5.15
C GLU A 6 6.56 -23.35 -5.33
N ALA A 7 5.81 -23.41 -6.43
CA ALA A 7 4.66 -22.53 -6.67
C ALA A 7 3.56 -22.72 -5.61
N ALA A 8 3.24 -23.96 -5.23
CA ALA A 8 2.29 -24.24 -4.17
C ALA A 8 2.75 -23.71 -2.80
N ALA A 9 4.04 -23.87 -2.47
CA ALA A 9 4.60 -23.34 -1.24
C ALA A 9 4.57 -21.80 -1.21
N ALA A 10 4.88 -21.14 -2.32
CA ALA A 10 4.79 -19.68 -2.45
C ALA A 10 3.34 -19.19 -2.28
N GLY A 11 2.37 -19.89 -2.87
CA GLY A 11 0.94 -19.59 -2.71
C GLY A 11 0.47 -19.71 -1.25
N HIS A 12 0.85 -20.78 -0.55
CA HIS A 12 0.55 -20.94 0.87
C HIS A 12 1.20 -19.85 1.74
N ALA A 13 2.46 -19.49 1.44
CA ALA A 13 3.15 -18.42 2.16
C ALA A 13 2.49 -17.05 1.93
N LEU A 14 2.01 -16.77 0.72
CA LEU A 14 1.26 -15.56 0.40
C LEU A 14 -0.08 -15.51 1.15
N ALA A 15 -0.86 -16.59 1.13
CA ALA A 15 -2.13 -16.67 1.84
C ALA A 15 -1.95 -16.44 3.34
N ALA A 16 -0.97 -17.12 3.96
CA ALA A 16 -0.67 -16.93 5.38
C ALA A 16 -0.21 -15.50 5.72
N ALA A 17 0.54 -14.86 4.83
CA ALA A 17 0.92 -13.45 5.01
C ALA A 17 -0.30 -12.51 4.91
N ALA A 18 -1.23 -12.79 4.00
CA ALA A 18 -2.45 -12.00 3.83
C ALA A 18 -3.36 -12.10 5.05
N ASP A 19 -3.60 -13.31 5.55
CA ASP A 19 -4.37 -13.53 6.78
C ASP A 19 -3.75 -12.80 7.97
N GLN A 20 -2.42 -12.83 8.10
CA GLN A 20 -1.71 -12.10 9.15
C GLN A 20 -1.89 -10.58 9.02
N ALA A 21 -1.80 -10.03 7.80
CA ALA A 21 -1.97 -8.60 7.56
C ALA A 21 -3.39 -8.12 7.87
N GLU A 22 -4.41 -8.92 7.54
CA GLU A 22 -5.81 -8.59 7.83
C GLU A 22 -6.04 -8.41 9.33
N HIS A 23 -5.49 -9.32 10.14
CA HIS A 23 -5.65 -9.36 11.59
C HIS A 23 -4.62 -8.52 12.37
N ALA A 24 -3.63 -7.90 11.69
CA ALA A 24 -2.55 -7.17 12.35
C ALA A 24 -3.07 -5.90 13.06
N PRO A 25 -2.65 -5.63 14.31
CA PRO A 25 -2.96 -4.36 14.95
C PRO A 25 -2.20 -3.20 14.26
N PRO A 26 -2.67 -1.94 14.39
CA PRO A 26 -2.16 -0.79 13.63
C PRO A 26 -0.63 -0.63 13.65
N GLU A 27 0.00 -0.86 14.81
CA GLU A 27 1.45 -0.73 15.01
C GLU A 27 2.30 -1.74 14.23
N SER A 28 1.72 -2.86 13.80
CA SER A 28 2.42 -3.93 13.07
C SER A 28 1.87 -4.16 11.66
N ARG A 29 0.76 -3.49 11.33
CA ARG A 29 0.04 -3.63 10.06
C ARG A 29 0.93 -3.31 8.86
N GLU A 30 1.71 -2.24 8.92
CA GLU A 30 2.63 -1.87 7.84
C GLU A 30 3.62 -3.00 7.53
N GLN A 31 4.23 -3.59 8.56
CA GLN A 31 5.17 -4.69 8.38
C GLN A 31 4.50 -5.94 7.82
N ALA A 32 3.27 -6.23 8.25
CA ALA A 32 2.50 -7.36 7.76
C ALA A 32 2.07 -7.16 6.28
N GLU A 33 1.60 -5.98 5.91
CA GLU A 33 1.26 -5.63 4.52
C GLU A 33 2.49 -5.67 3.60
N ASN A 34 3.64 -5.13 4.05
CA ASN A 34 4.91 -5.24 3.32
C ASN A 34 5.32 -6.69 3.08
N ARG A 35 5.04 -7.59 4.03
CA ARG A 35 5.27 -9.03 3.86
C ARG A 35 4.37 -9.61 2.77
N VAL A 36 3.10 -9.22 2.70
CA VAL A 36 2.18 -9.63 1.62
C VAL A 36 2.75 -9.21 0.27
N SER A 37 3.11 -7.93 0.10
CA SER A 37 3.68 -7.42 -1.14
C SER A 37 4.95 -8.17 -1.54
N ALA A 38 5.83 -8.47 -0.57
CA ALA A 38 7.06 -9.22 -0.80
C ALA A 38 6.82 -10.68 -1.21
N GLN A 39 5.77 -11.34 -0.69
CA GLN A 39 5.41 -12.71 -1.11
C GLN A 39 4.70 -12.69 -2.48
N LEU A 40 3.85 -11.70 -2.72
CA LEU A 40 3.15 -11.55 -4.00
C LEU A 40 4.13 -11.37 -5.16
N ALA A 41 5.20 -10.58 -4.96
CA ALA A 41 6.26 -10.37 -5.95
C ALA A 41 7.09 -11.63 -6.26
N ARG A 42 7.02 -12.68 -5.43
CA ARG A 42 7.69 -13.96 -5.66
C ARG A 42 6.82 -14.94 -6.45
N THR A 43 5.52 -14.67 -6.57
CA THR A 43 4.64 -15.51 -7.40
C THR A 43 4.88 -15.20 -8.87
N ASP A 44 4.85 -16.24 -9.72
CA ASP A 44 5.00 -16.05 -11.17
C ASP A 44 3.79 -15.29 -11.72
N SER A 45 4.04 -14.04 -12.12
CA SER A 45 3.04 -13.15 -12.70
C SER A 45 2.55 -13.64 -14.07
N HIS A 46 3.36 -14.40 -14.82
CA HIS A 46 3.03 -14.87 -16.16
C HIS A 46 2.13 -16.12 -16.16
N SER A 47 2.16 -16.91 -15.08
CA SER A 47 1.33 -18.10 -14.94
C SER A 47 0.00 -17.84 -14.21
N ARG A 48 -0.31 -16.58 -13.88
CA ARG A 48 -1.50 -16.25 -13.09
C ARG A 48 -2.78 -16.35 -13.96
N PRO A 49 -3.87 -16.99 -13.46
CA PRO A 49 -5.17 -16.94 -14.12
C PRO A 49 -5.61 -15.51 -14.41
N GLN A 50 -6.21 -15.27 -15.58
CA GLN A 50 -6.61 -13.92 -16.00
C GLN A 50 -7.52 -13.21 -14.98
N GLY A 51 -8.43 -13.94 -14.33
CA GLY A 51 -9.30 -13.37 -13.28
C GLY A 51 -8.51 -12.75 -12.13
N LEU A 52 -7.47 -13.43 -11.65
CA LEU A 52 -6.62 -12.94 -10.57
C LEU A 52 -5.71 -11.78 -11.01
N VAL A 53 -5.35 -11.70 -12.29
CA VAL A 53 -4.64 -10.53 -12.84
C VAL A 53 -5.54 -9.29 -12.81
N VAL A 54 -6.81 -9.44 -13.21
CA VAL A 54 -7.79 -8.34 -13.17
C VAL A 54 -8.08 -7.90 -11.74
N GLU A 55 -8.28 -8.85 -10.82
CA GLU A 55 -8.50 -8.53 -9.41
C GLU A 55 -7.31 -7.82 -8.77
N LEU A 56 -6.08 -8.25 -9.09
CA LEU A 56 -4.89 -7.57 -8.60
C LEU A 56 -4.77 -6.14 -9.14
N ALA A 57 -5.01 -5.94 -10.43
CA ALA A 57 -4.98 -4.61 -11.05
C ALA A 57 -6.07 -3.68 -10.47
N ASP A 58 -7.26 -4.20 -10.16
CA ASP A 58 -8.30 -3.45 -9.45
C ASP A 58 -7.86 -3.07 -8.03
N ALA A 59 -7.29 -4.02 -7.28
CA ALA A 59 -6.78 -3.77 -5.94
C ALA A 59 -5.66 -2.71 -5.93
N GLU A 60 -4.71 -2.80 -6.86
CA GLU A 60 -3.65 -1.81 -7.07
C GLU A 60 -4.23 -0.42 -7.35
N THR A 61 -5.24 -0.35 -8.24
CA THR A 61 -5.93 0.90 -8.56
C THR A 61 -6.59 1.50 -7.32
N ARG A 62 -7.28 0.69 -6.51
CA ARG A 62 -7.90 1.15 -5.27
C ARG A 62 -6.87 1.66 -4.25
N VAL A 63 -5.74 0.98 -4.09
CA VAL A 63 -4.64 1.43 -3.21
C VAL A 63 -4.07 2.78 -3.69
N MET A 64 -3.82 2.92 -4.99
CA MET A 64 -3.34 4.18 -5.56
C MET A 64 -4.32 5.33 -5.34
N MET A 65 -5.63 5.08 -5.52
CA MET A 65 -6.67 6.07 -5.26
C MET A 65 -6.72 6.45 -3.78
N ALA A 66 -6.67 5.47 -2.87
CA ALA A 66 -6.69 5.72 -1.43
C ALA A 66 -5.49 6.57 -0.98
N ARG A 67 -4.27 6.27 -1.48
CA ARG A 67 -3.07 7.08 -1.23
C ARG A 67 -3.27 8.52 -1.68
N ARG A 68 -3.78 8.72 -2.90
CA ARG A 68 -4.02 10.06 -3.44
C ARG A 68 -5.02 10.82 -2.57
N PHE A 69 -6.15 10.20 -2.23
CA PHE A 69 -7.16 10.80 -1.37
C PHE A 69 -6.61 11.20 -0.01
N TYR A 70 -5.81 10.32 0.62
CA TYR A 70 -5.14 10.63 1.88
C TYR A 70 -4.20 11.83 1.72
N ASN A 71 -3.35 11.84 0.69
CA ASN A 71 -2.41 12.94 0.47
C ASN A 71 -3.10 14.26 0.15
N ASP A 72 -4.23 14.23 -0.56
CA ASP A 72 -5.06 15.41 -0.81
C ASP A 72 -5.65 15.93 0.51
N ALA A 73 -6.12 15.05 1.41
CA ALA A 73 -6.57 15.44 2.75
C ALA A 73 -5.44 16.04 3.62
N VAL A 74 -4.23 15.48 3.56
CA VAL A 74 -3.04 16.04 4.23
C VAL A 74 -2.71 17.42 3.68
N ARG A 75 -2.78 17.60 2.36
CA ARG A 75 -2.55 18.90 1.72
C ARG A 75 -3.59 19.93 2.15
N ASP A 76 -4.86 19.55 2.16
CA ASP A 76 -5.96 20.44 2.52
C ASP A 76 -5.89 20.88 3.98
N THR A 77 -5.57 19.96 4.89
CA THR A 77 -5.39 20.28 6.31
C THR A 77 -4.19 21.20 6.56
N ARG A 78 -3.07 20.98 5.87
CA ARG A 78 -1.90 21.88 5.94
C ARG A 78 -2.21 23.28 5.37
N ASN A 79 -2.80 23.34 4.19
CA ASN A 79 -3.22 24.60 3.55
C ASN A 79 -4.21 25.39 4.42
N LEU A 80 -5.10 24.70 5.14
CA LEU A 80 -6.02 25.32 6.09
C LEU A 80 -5.27 25.90 7.30
N GLY A 81 -4.30 25.16 7.85
CA GLY A 81 -3.45 25.59 8.96
C GLY A 81 -2.64 26.85 8.67
N GLU A 82 -2.27 27.08 7.40
CA GLU A 82 -1.54 28.28 6.98
C GLU A 82 -2.41 29.54 6.89
N ARG A 83 -3.75 29.41 6.91
CA ARG A 83 -4.65 30.56 6.78
C ARG A 83 -4.59 31.47 8.00
N ARG A 84 -4.49 32.78 7.77
CA ARG A 84 -4.35 33.81 8.83
C ARG A 84 -5.43 33.73 9.91
N LEU A 85 -6.69 33.49 9.54
CA LEU A 85 -7.79 33.39 10.50
C LEU A 85 -7.67 32.14 11.39
N VAL A 86 -7.27 31.00 10.82
CA VAL A 86 -7.05 29.75 11.57
C VAL A 86 -5.92 29.93 12.58
N ARG A 87 -4.82 30.60 12.18
CA ARG A 87 -3.72 30.94 13.09
C ARG A 87 -4.12 31.94 14.17
N TRP A 88 -4.83 33.01 13.81
CA TRP A 88 -5.21 34.06 14.76
C TRP A 88 -6.20 33.57 15.81
N LEU A 89 -7.16 32.74 15.39
CA LEU A 89 -8.14 32.11 16.27
C LEU A 89 -7.65 30.80 16.90
N HIS A 90 -6.40 30.39 16.64
CA HIS A 90 -5.78 29.16 17.15
C HIS A 90 -6.62 27.89 16.87
N LEU A 91 -7.34 27.86 15.74
CA LEU A 91 -8.27 26.78 15.39
C LEU A 91 -7.57 25.47 14.98
N GLY A 92 -6.26 25.52 14.71
CA GLY A 92 -5.44 24.33 14.47
C GLY A 92 -5.05 23.58 15.76
N GLY A 93 -5.26 24.19 16.94
CA GLY A 93 -4.89 23.59 18.23
C GLY A 93 -3.41 23.22 18.34
N THR A 94 -3.13 22.12 19.05
CA THR A 94 -1.79 21.54 19.26
C THR A 94 -1.58 20.23 18.49
N ALA A 95 -2.43 19.93 17.51
CA ALA A 95 -2.33 18.71 16.72
C ALA A 95 -1.01 18.72 15.93
N GLU A 96 -0.29 17.59 15.93
CA GLU A 96 0.90 17.41 15.11
C GLU A 96 0.53 17.55 13.62
N LEU A 97 1.44 18.13 12.83
CA LEU A 97 1.20 18.34 11.42
C LEU A 97 1.07 16.97 10.71
N PRO A 98 -0.05 16.69 10.01
CA PRO A 98 -0.23 15.41 9.35
C PRO A 98 0.86 15.20 8.29
N GLN A 99 1.36 13.98 8.14
CA GLN A 99 2.47 13.65 7.23
C GLN A 99 1.94 13.05 5.92
N PHE A 100 2.63 13.29 4.80
CA PHE A 100 2.26 12.66 3.53
C PHE A 100 2.61 11.17 3.57
N PHE A 101 1.76 10.36 2.94
CA PHE A 101 2.01 8.94 2.78
C PHE A 101 2.67 8.66 1.42
N GLU A 102 3.87 8.09 1.45
CA GLU A 102 4.63 7.68 0.28
C GLU A 102 4.75 6.16 0.25
N ILE A 103 4.27 5.53 -0.83
CA ILE A 103 4.59 4.13 -1.12
C ILE A 103 5.82 4.17 -2.02
N ILE A 104 6.94 3.60 -1.56
CA ILE A 104 8.11 3.37 -2.42
C ILE A 104 7.69 2.31 -3.45
N GLU A 105 7.23 2.76 -4.61
CA GLU A 105 7.11 1.92 -5.78
C GLU A 105 8.52 1.45 -6.11
N ARG A 106 8.79 0.14 -5.97
CA ARG A 106 10.04 -0.41 -6.47
C ARG A 106 9.97 -0.35 -7.99
N VAL A 107 10.41 0.77 -8.57
CA VAL A 107 10.70 0.86 -9.99
C VAL A 107 11.70 -0.25 -10.28
N THR A 108 11.26 -1.32 -10.96
CA THR A 108 12.19 -2.25 -11.60
C THR A 108 12.95 -1.46 -12.67
N PRO A 109 14.28 -1.27 -12.56
CA PRO A 109 15.02 -0.63 -13.63
C PRO A 109 15.07 -1.60 -14.81
N GLY A 110 14.27 -1.34 -15.84
CA GLY A 110 14.35 -2.12 -17.08
C GLY A 110 13.11 -2.04 -17.96
N SER A 111 13.04 -1.00 -18.79
CA SER A 111 12.49 -1.05 -20.16
C SER A 111 12.74 0.31 -20.84
N GLY A 112 14.03 0.63 -21.00
CA GLY A 112 14.50 1.60 -21.97
C GLY A 112 15.24 0.82 -23.06
N GLY A 113 14.57 0.60 -24.18
CA GLY A 113 15.10 0.04 -25.41
C GLY A 113 14.48 0.76 -26.58
#